data_AF-A0AAJ5UX95-F1
#
_entry.id   AF-A0AAJ5UX95-F1
#
_cell.length_a   1.000
_cell.length_b   1.000
_cell.length_c   1.000
_cell.angle_alpha   90.00
_cell.angle_beta   90.00
_cell.angle_gamma   90.00
#
_symmetry.space_group_name_H-M   'P 1'
#
loop_
_entity.id
_entity.type
_entity.pdbx_description
1 polymer ?
#
loop_
_entity_poly.entity_id
_entity_poly.type
_entity_poly.pdbx_seq_one_letter_code
_entity_poly.pdbx_strand_id
1 'polypeptide(L)'
;MKSLLQIFCLFICLMVVIPFLIEEKKPVTSTTSPVNSSPYAVEFGEKLQATNFTKKVLQAIREAGYSPDSTVGYLIDSPDHQVITIQLHDGEEIDISTESEIQSIIDELAKKNNLHLFIVNVELLEK
;
A
#
# COMPACT_ATOMS: atom_id res chain seq x y z
N MET A 1 -35.33 46.38 21.67
CA MET A 1 -35.32 45.00 22.21
C MET A 1 -35.87 43.95 21.24
N LYS A 2 -36.94 44.22 20.47
CA LYS A 2 -37.53 43.23 19.54
C LYS A 2 -36.59 42.79 18.39
N SER A 3 -35.83 43.72 17.81
CA SER A 3 -34.91 43.43 16.69
C SER A 3 -33.68 42.60 17.11
N LEU A 4 -33.07 42.89 18.27
CA LEU A 4 -31.95 42.09 18.81
C LEU A 4 -32.37 40.65 19.15
N LEU A 5 -33.57 40.47 19.70
CA LEU A 5 -34.11 39.14 20.02
C LEU A 5 -34.40 38.33 18.75
N GLN A 6 -34.90 38.97 17.69
CA GLN A 6 -35.09 38.32 16.39
C GLN A 6 -33.78 37.89 15.73
N ILE A 7 -32.74 38.74 15.79
CA ILE A 7 -31.42 38.40 15.25
C ILE A 7 -30.82 37.22 16.01
N PHE A 8 -30.95 37.21 17.35
CA PHE A 8 -30.48 36.11 18.18
C PHE A 8 -31.21 34.79 17.88
N CYS A 9 -32.54 34.84 17.73
CA CYS A 9 -33.31 33.65 17.33
C CYS A 9 -32.93 33.15 15.93
N LEU A 10 -32.69 34.04 14.97
CA LEU A 10 -32.24 33.64 13.63
C LEU A 10 -30.85 32.99 13.66
N PHE A 11 -29.92 33.51 14.47
CA PHE A 11 -28.59 32.93 14.63
C PHE A 11 -28.64 31.52 15.25
N ILE A 12 -29.47 31.31 16.28
CA ILE A 12 -29.66 29.98 16.87
C ILE A 12 -30.29 29.02 15.86
N CYS A 13 -31.30 29.46 15.12
CA CYS A 13 -31.95 28.62 14.11
C CYS A 13 -30.96 28.20 13.01
N LEU A 14 -30.10 29.13 12.56
CA LEU A 14 -29.06 28.84 11.57
C LEU A 14 -28.04 27.80 12.08
N MET A 15 -27.60 27.94 13.34
CA MET A 15 -26.64 27.00 13.96
C MET A 15 -27.20 25.59 14.15
N VAL A 16 -28.52 25.41 14.25
CA VAL A 16 -29.15 24.08 14.38
C VAL A 16 -29.45 23.46 13.02
N VAL A 17 -29.85 24.27 12.03
CA VAL A 17 -30.24 23.77 10.70
C VAL A 17 -29.03 23.39 9.84
N ILE A 18 -27.92 24.13 9.92
CA ILE A 18 -26.69 23.82 9.15
C ILE A 18 -26.18 22.39 9.42
N PRO A 19 -25.95 21.95 10.67
CA PRO A 19 -25.48 20.58 10.94
C PRO A 19 -26.51 19.50 10.58
N PHE A 20 -27.81 19.82 10.47
CA PHE A 20 -28.83 18.89 9.98
C PHE A 20 -28.86 18.75 8.45
N LEU A 21 -28.42 19.78 7.71
CA LEU A 21 -28.31 19.78 6.25
C LEU A 21 -27.01 19.15 5.75
N ILE A 22 -26.02 19.01 6.64
CA ILE A 22 -24.85 18.18 6.39
C ILE A 22 -25.29 16.74 6.64
N GLU A 23 -26.00 16.17 5.67
CA GLU A 23 -26.04 14.73 5.52
C GLU A 23 -24.58 14.31 5.39
N GLU A 24 -24.04 13.71 6.46
CA GLU A 24 -22.67 13.26 6.46
C GLU A 24 -22.50 12.36 5.24
N LYS A 25 -21.82 12.89 4.22
CA LYS A 25 -21.09 12.04 3.30
C LYS A 25 -20.06 11.35 4.17
N LYS A 26 -20.49 10.24 4.79
CA LYS A 26 -19.60 9.24 5.34
C LYS A 26 -18.49 9.11 4.30
N PRO A 27 -17.20 9.17 4.71
CA PRO A 27 -16.17 8.78 3.78
C PRO A 27 -16.64 7.47 3.17
N VAL A 28 -16.60 7.38 1.85
CA VAL A 28 -16.83 6.11 1.17
C VAL A 28 -15.75 5.23 1.78
N THR A 29 -16.11 4.51 2.85
CA THR A 29 -15.52 3.23 3.16
C THR A 29 -15.72 2.53 1.85
N SER A 30 -14.66 2.47 1.04
CA SER A 30 -14.55 1.48 0.01
C SER A 30 -14.81 0.20 0.78
N THR A 31 -16.06 -0.25 0.76
CA THR A 31 -16.39 -1.63 1.01
C THR A 31 -15.57 -2.31 -0.04
N THR A 32 -14.37 -2.73 0.33
CA THR A 32 -13.66 -3.81 -0.31
C THR A 32 -14.75 -4.87 -0.46
N SER A 33 -15.32 -4.96 -1.65
CA SER A 33 -16.02 -6.18 -2.06
C SER A 33 -15.10 -7.30 -1.58
N PRO A 34 -15.61 -8.35 -0.92
CA PRO A 34 -14.75 -9.47 -0.60
C PRO A 34 -14.18 -9.94 -1.92
N VAL A 35 -12.96 -9.48 -2.22
CA VAL A 35 -12.08 -10.11 -3.18
C VAL A 35 -12.11 -11.52 -2.68
N ASN A 36 -12.52 -12.46 -3.53
CA ASN A 36 -12.38 -13.87 -3.26
C ASN A 36 -10.87 -14.15 -3.22
N SER A 37 -10.18 -13.61 -2.21
CA SER A 37 -8.78 -13.83 -1.98
C SER A 37 -8.69 -15.28 -1.56
N SER A 38 -7.92 -16.05 -2.32
CA SER A 38 -7.59 -17.42 -1.95
C SER A 38 -7.20 -17.45 -0.45
N PRO A 39 -7.65 -18.45 0.32
CA PRO A 39 -7.22 -18.61 1.71
C PRO A 39 -5.70 -18.50 1.88
N TYR A 40 -4.95 -18.93 0.86
CA TYR A 40 -3.50 -18.77 0.78
C TYR A 40 -3.05 -17.30 0.77
N ALA A 41 -3.66 -16.45 -0.06
CA ALA A 41 -3.26 -15.04 -0.18
C ALA A 41 -3.48 -14.26 1.13
N VAL A 42 -4.52 -14.60 1.89
CA VAL A 42 -4.79 -14.00 3.21
C VAL A 42 -3.72 -14.43 4.21
N GLU A 43 -3.49 -15.74 4.36
CA GLU A 43 -2.48 -16.27 5.28
C GLU A 43 -1.08 -15.76 4.94
N PHE A 44 -0.75 -15.69 3.65
CA PHE A 44 0.54 -15.19 3.19
C PHE A 44 0.68 -13.68 3.46
N GLY A 45 -0.38 -12.91 3.26
CA GLY A 45 -0.43 -11.49 3.62
C GLY A 45 -0.15 -11.24 5.11
N GLU A 46 -0.72 -12.06 5.99
CA GLU A 46 -0.45 -12.00 7.43
C GLU A 46 1.02 -12.33 7.75
N LYS A 47 1.59 -13.36 7.09
CA LYS A 47 3.02 -13.71 7.23
C LYS A 47 3.95 -12.61 6.76
N LEU A 48 3.64 -11.94 5.65
CA LEU A 48 4.41 -10.80 5.14
C LEU A 48 4.47 -9.66 6.17
N GLN A 49 3.33 -9.36 6.81
CA GLN A 49 3.26 -8.34 7.86
C GLN A 49 4.00 -8.76 9.13
N ALA A 50 3.77 -9.98 9.61
CA ALA A 50 4.40 -10.50 10.82
C ALA A 50 5.93 -10.54 10.73
N THR A 51 6.47 -10.81 9.53
CA THR A 51 7.91 -10.85 9.28
C THR A 51 8.54 -9.49 8.97
N ASN A 52 7.73 -8.42 8.84
CA ASN A 52 8.15 -7.11 8.32
C ASN A 52 8.89 -7.24 6.98
N PHE A 53 8.46 -8.16 6.12
CA PHE A 53 9.19 -8.54 4.91
C PHE A 53 9.40 -7.35 3.97
N THR A 54 8.36 -6.57 3.68
CA THR A 54 8.44 -5.38 2.83
C THR A 54 9.51 -4.40 3.28
N LYS A 55 9.62 -4.14 4.60
CA LYS A 55 10.63 -3.25 5.14
C LYS A 55 12.05 -3.79 4.91
N LYS A 56 12.23 -5.10 5.12
CA LYS A 56 13.52 -5.78 4.91
C LYS A 56 13.93 -5.76 3.43
N VAL A 57 12.99 -5.99 2.52
CA VAL A 57 13.21 -5.90 1.07
C VAL A 57 13.67 -4.49 0.69
N LEU A 58 12.92 -3.47 1.07
CA LEU A 58 13.27 -2.07 0.76
C LEU A 58 14.63 -1.67 1.35
N GLN A 59 14.95 -2.14 2.56
CA GLN A 59 16.24 -1.87 3.18
C GLN A 59 17.39 -2.56 2.42
N ALA A 60 17.26 -3.84 2.09
CA ALA A 60 18.30 -4.59 1.39
C ALA A 60 18.57 -4.04 -0.01
N ILE A 61 17.51 -3.66 -0.74
CA ILE A 61 17.63 -3.03 -2.07
C ILE A 61 18.36 -1.69 -1.98
N ARG A 62 18.12 -0.88 -0.93
CA ARG A 62 18.88 0.36 -0.68
C ARG A 62 20.34 0.09 -0.31
N GLU A 63 20.59 -0.94 0.48
CA GLU A 63 21.96 -1.35 0.87
C GLU A 63 22.77 -1.84 -0.35
N ALA A 64 22.11 -2.40 -1.37
CA ALA A 64 22.71 -2.75 -2.65
C ALA A 64 22.94 -1.54 -3.59
N GLY A 65 22.52 -0.34 -3.19
CA GLY A 65 22.77 0.90 -3.93
C GLY A 65 21.63 1.37 -4.85
N TYR A 66 20.48 0.71 -4.82
CA TYR A 66 19.31 1.10 -5.60
C TYR A 66 18.40 2.08 -4.83
N SER A 67 17.58 2.82 -5.58
CA SER A 67 16.61 3.79 -5.03
C SER A 67 15.17 3.31 -5.23
N PRO A 68 14.66 2.35 -4.43
CA PRO A 68 13.30 1.87 -4.56
C PRO A 68 12.30 2.89 -4.01
N ASP A 69 11.10 2.86 -4.57
CA ASP A 69 9.94 3.55 -4.01
C ASP A 69 9.68 3.11 -2.56
N SER A 70 8.89 3.90 -1.85
CA SER A 70 8.49 3.56 -0.48
C SER A 70 7.50 2.39 -0.41
N THR A 71 6.96 1.96 -1.56
CA THR A 71 5.99 0.88 -1.68
C THR A 71 6.53 -0.30 -2.49
N VAL A 72 5.92 -1.47 -2.28
CA VAL A 72 6.20 -2.71 -3.00
C VAL A 72 4.86 -3.31 -3.41
N GLY A 73 4.73 -3.68 -4.68
CA GLY A 73 3.56 -4.39 -5.19
C GLY A 73 3.67 -5.90 -4.90
N TYR A 74 2.55 -6.53 -4.56
CA TYR A 74 2.46 -7.98 -4.42
C TYR A 74 1.27 -8.53 -5.19
N LEU A 75 1.50 -9.59 -5.95
CA LEU A 75 0.46 -10.44 -6.52
C LEU A 75 0.64 -11.85 -5.97
N ILE A 76 -0.29 -12.29 -5.12
CA ILE A 76 -0.22 -13.60 -4.46
C ILE A 76 -1.36 -14.48 -4.97
N ASP A 77 -1.04 -15.44 -5.83
CA ASP A 77 -2.00 -16.40 -6.38
C ASP A 77 -1.84 -17.77 -5.72
N SER A 78 -0.63 -18.34 -5.77
CA SER A 78 -0.30 -19.65 -5.19
C SER A 78 1.17 -19.70 -4.71
N PRO A 79 1.58 -20.74 -3.96
CA PRO A 79 2.97 -20.90 -3.51
C PRO A 79 4.02 -20.85 -4.63
N ASP A 80 3.65 -21.32 -5.82
CA ASP A 80 4.53 -21.39 -6.98
C ASP A 80 4.31 -20.19 -7.93
N HIS A 81 3.31 -19.35 -7.66
CA HIS A 81 2.96 -18.19 -8.48
C HIS A 81 2.66 -16.99 -7.57
N GLN A 82 3.73 -16.30 -7.22
CA GLN A 82 3.68 -15.04 -6.48
C GLN A 82 4.70 -14.08 -7.06
N VAL A 83 4.26 -12.83 -7.28
CA VAL A 83 5.08 -11.78 -7.89
C VAL A 83 5.29 -10.67 -6.87
N ILE A 84 6.51 -10.16 -6.82
CA ILE A 84 6.85 -8.94 -6.09
C ILE A 84 7.34 -7.89 -7.09
N THR A 85 6.67 -6.74 -7.10
CA THR A 85 7.00 -5.62 -7.99
C THR A 85 7.74 -4.55 -7.21
N ILE A 86 8.96 -4.26 -7.64
CA ILE A 86 9.81 -3.20 -7.10
C ILE A 86 9.88 -2.06 -8.11
N GLN A 87 9.48 -0.87 -7.69
CA GLN A 87 9.61 0.34 -8.48
C GLN A 87 10.87 1.10 -8.06
N LEU A 88 11.70 1.50 -9.03
CA LEU A 88 12.95 2.24 -8.81
C LEU A 88 12.85 3.66 -9.40
N HIS A 89 13.34 4.66 -8.66
CA HIS A 89 13.28 6.09 -9.06
C HIS A 89 14.46 6.54 -9.95
N ASP A 90 15.63 5.92 -9.79
CA ASP A 90 16.85 6.30 -10.51
C ASP A 90 17.59 5.05 -10.96
N GLY A 91 17.91 4.99 -12.27
CA GLY A 91 18.70 3.93 -12.91
C GLY A 91 18.94 4.30 -14.37
N GLU A 92 20.14 4.04 -14.91
CA GLU A 92 20.47 4.36 -16.31
C GLU A 92 19.70 3.46 -17.29
N GLU A 93 19.34 2.25 -16.88
CA GLU A 93 18.43 1.32 -17.55
C GLU A 93 18.17 0.14 -16.58
N ILE A 94 16.98 -0.47 -16.55
CA ILE A 94 16.84 -1.79 -15.93
C ILE A 94 17.36 -2.79 -16.96
N ASP A 95 18.57 -3.27 -16.74
CA ASP A 95 19.10 -4.40 -17.48
C ASP A 95 18.79 -5.73 -16.76
N ILE A 96 19.00 -6.84 -17.47
CA ILE A 96 18.82 -8.19 -16.92
C ILE A 96 19.68 -8.41 -15.66
N SER A 97 20.82 -7.71 -15.55
CA SER A 97 21.69 -7.76 -14.37
C SER A 97 21.00 -7.21 -13.14
N THR A 98 20.32 -6.07 -13.26
CA THR A 98 19.58 -5.41 -12.18
C THR A 98 18.44 -6.29 -11.65
N GLU A 99 17.62 -6.86 -12.54
CA GLU A 99 16.53 -7.75 -12.14
C GLU A 99 17.08 -9.02 -11.45
N SER A 100 18.16 -9.60 -11.98
CA SER A 100 18.79 -10.79 -11.41
C SER A 100 19.41 -10.55 -10.02
N GLU A 101 20.00 -9.37 -9.81
CA GLU A 101 20.55 -8.97 -8.52
C GLU A 101 19.45 -8.77 -7.49
N ILE A 102 18.38 -8.05 -7.84
CA ILE A 102 17.22 -7.84 -6.96
C ILE A 102 16.51 -9.18 -6.67
N GLN A 103 16.38 -10.06 -7.66
CA GLN A 103 15.90 -11.44 -7.48
C GLN A 103 16.72 -12.19 -6.42
N SER A 104 18.04 -12.12 -6.50
CA SER A 104 18.93 -12.81 -5.56
C SER A 104 18.75 -12.28 -4.12
N ILE A 105 18.65 -10.95 -3.96
CA ILE A 105 18.40 -10.31 -2.65
C ILE A 105 17.06 -10.78 -2.07
N ILE A 106 16.01 -10.78 -2.87
CA ILE A 106 14.65 -11.17 -2.43
C ILE A 106 14.59 -12.67 -2.11
N ASP A 107 15.24 -13.52 -2.90
CA ASP A 107 15.33 -14.97 -2.65
C ASP A 107 16.00 -15.28 -1.31
N GLU A 108 17.11 -14.63 -1.00
CA GLU A 108 17.81 -14.79 0.27
C GLU A 108 16.92 -14.36 1.45
N LEU A 109 16.24 -13.23 1.32
CA LEU A 109 15.29 -12.76 2.32
C LEU A 109 14.11 -13.71 2.47
N ALA A 110 13.53 -14.21 1.38
CA ALA A 110 12.39 -15.13 1.42
C ALA A 110 12.77 -16.41 2.17
N LYS A 111 13.91 -17.01 1.82
CA LYS A 111 14.47 -18.20 2.51
C LYS A 111 14.70 -17.93 4.00
N LYS A 112 15.33 -16.80 4.35
CA LYS A 112 15.61 -16.43 5.74
C LYS A 112 14.35 -16.23 6.58
N ASN A 113 13.24 -15.86 5.96
CA ASN A 113 11.96 -15.62 6.64
C ASN A 113 10.96 -16.79 6.46
N ASN A 114 11.39 -17.94 5.93
CA ASN A 114 10.54 -19.11 5.65
C ASN A 114 9.33 -18.77 4.77
N LEU A 115 9.53 -17.91 3.77
CA LEU A 115 8.52 -17.58 2.75
C LEU A 115 8.81 -18.34 1.46
N HIS A 116 7.75 -18.55 0.67
CA HIS A 116 7.90 -19.00 -0.71
C HIS A 116 8.67 -17.96 -1.54
N LEU A 117 9.32 -18.41 -2.61
CA LEU A 117 10.09 -17.54 -3.50
C LEU A 117 9.16 -16.68 -4.35
N PHE A 118 9.62 -15.50 -4.73
CA PHE A 118 8.86 -14.58 -5.58
C PHE A 118 9.45 -14.56 -6.98
N ILE A 119 8.60 -14.38 -7.97
CA ILE A 119 9.01 -13.85 -9.27
C ILE A 119 9.21 -12.34 -9.07
N VAL A 120 10.41 -11.84 -9.29
CA VAL A 120 10.69 -10.40 -9.17
C VAL A 120 10.35 -9.71 -10.48
N ASN A 121 9.61 -8.61 -10.39
CA ASN A 121 9.39 -7.67 -11.48
C ASN A 121 9.96 -6.32 -11.05
N VAL A 122 10.83 -5.71 -11.86
CA VAL A 122 11.42 -4.40 -11.56
C VAL A 122 10.91 -3.39 -12.59
N GLU A 123 10.40 -2.27 -12.11
CA GLU A 123 9.84 -1.20 -12.92
C GLU A 123 10.60 0.11 -12.67
N LEU A 124 10.88 0.89 -13.71
CA LEU A 124 11.36 2.26 -13.56
C LEU A 124 10.17 3.20 -13.43
N LEU A 125 10.21 4.06 -12.43
CA LEU A 125 9.33 5.21 -12.37
C LEU A 125 9.88 6.29 -13.29
N GLU A 126 9.07 6.68 -14.28
CA GLU A 126 9.34 7.87 -15.06
C GLU A 126 9.35 9.10 -14.14
N LYS A 127 10.30 10.02 -14.39
CA LYS A 127 10.44 11.27 -13.63
C LYS A 127 9.31 12.26 -13.85
#